data_AF-A0AAU3CCG5-F1
#
_entry.id   AF-A0AAU3CCG5-F1
#
_cell.length_a   1.000
_cell.length_b   1.000
_cell.length_c   1.000
_cell.angle_alpha   90.00
_cell.angle_beta   90.00
_cell.angle_gamma   90.00
#
_symmetry.space_group_name_H-M   'P 1'
#
loop_
_entity.id
_entity.type
_entity.pdbx_description
1 polymer ?
#
loop_
_entity_poly.entity_id
_entity_poly.type
_entity_poly.pdbx_seq_one_letter_code
_entity_poly.pdbx_strand_id
1 'polypeptide(L)'
;MVENYTDEGRALGGVPRDANDVRVPRDQLTWRNGNDELIWDRTGENPKPFNRTVTYEHLDPVVQHWNREGRFSDRAARNGFCNNTDHMEPMDWSENSRGGGRMTDTCIQEVGEGSSYT
;
A
#
# COMPACT_ATOMS: atom_id res chain seq x y z
N MET A 1 -0.12 5.20 -7.58
CA MET A 1 -0.43 5.59 -6.18
C MET A 1 -0.62 7.10 -5.96
N VAL A 2 0.43 7.94 -5.93
CA VAL A 2 0.31 9.38 -5.56
C VAL A 2 -0.72 10.13 -6.42
N GLU A 3 -0.63 9.95 -7.74
CA GLU A 3 -1.57 10.50 -8.71
C GLU A 3 -3.03 10.12 -8.44
N ASN A 4 -3.28 8.92 -7.90
CA ASN A 4 -4.63 8.38 -7.75
C ASN A 4 -5.24 8.63 -6.37
N TYR A 5 -4.41 8.91 -5.36
CA TYR A 5 -4.84 8.95 -3.95
C TYR A 5 -4.43 10.22 -3.22
N THR A 6 -3.97 11.23 -3.95
CA THR A 6 -3.75 12.57 -3.39
C THR A 6 -4.53 13.62 -4.14
N ASP A 7 -5.02 14.64 -3.44
CA ASP A 7 -5.81 15.71 -4.07
C ASP A 7 -4.97 16.46 -5.11
N GLU A 8 -3.70 16.74 -4.78
CA GLU A 8 -2.76 17.42 -5.67
C GLU A 8 -2.40 16.53 -6.88
N GLY A 9 -2.20 15.24 -6.66
CA GLY A 9 -1.86 14.29 -7.73
C GLY A 9 -3.00 14.14 -8.74
N ARG A 10 -4.24 14.04 -8.25
CA ARG A 10 -5.43 13.94 -9.09
C ARG A 10 -5.70 15.21 -9.87
N ALA A 11 -5.53 16.38 -9.23
CA ALA A 11 -5.72 17.67 -9.88
C ALA A 11 -4.75 17.87 -11.05
N LEU A 12 -3.53 17.34 -10.95
CA LEU A 12 -2.50 17.42 -11.98
C LEU A 12 -2.55 16.28 -13.00
N GLY A 13 -3.18 15.14 -12.68
CA GLY A 13 -3.07 13.92 -13.47
C GLY A 13 -1.63 13.41 -13.51
N GLY A 14 -0.92 13.46 -12.37
CA GLY A 14 0.47 13.04 -12.29
C GLY A 14 1.08 13.20 -10.90
N VAL A 15 2.41 13.08 -10.82
CA VAL A 15 3.16 13.29 -9.58
C VAL A 15 3.34 14.80 -9.33
N PRO A 16 2.85 15.36 -8.21
CA PRO A 16 3.01 16.78 -7.90
C PRO A 16 4.48 17.19 -7.78
N ARG A 17 4.79 18.37 -8.32
CA ARG A 17 6.12 18.98 -8.30
C ARG A 17 6.05 20.44 -7.89
N ASP A 18 7.08 20.93 -7.23
CA ASP A 18 7.22 22.32 -6.82
C ASP A 18 7.72 23.21 -7.99
N ALA A 19 7.89 24.51 -7.71
CA ALA A 19 8.34 25.49 -8.69
C ALA A 19 9.76 25.23 -9.25
N ASN A 20 10.55 24.36 -8.61
CA ASN A 20 11.88 23.97 -9.06
C ASN A 20 11.88 22.61 -9.77
N ASP A 21 10.71 22.08 -10.14
CA ASP A 21 10.50 20.74 -10.69
C ASP A 21 10.85 19.60 -9.72
N VAL A 22 11.00 19.87 -8.41
CA VAL A 22 11.27 18.83 -7.42
C VAL A 22 9.96 18.19 -6.98
N ARG A 23 9.95 16.87 -6.81
CA ARG A 23 8.76 16.15 -6.32
C ARG A 23 8.36 16.68 -4.95
N VAL A 24 7.07 17.02 -4.80
CA VAL A 24 6.51 17.41 -3.51
C VAL A 24 6.59 16.20 -2.56
N PRO A 25 7.14 16.36 -1.35
CA PRO A 25 7.21 15.29 -0.36
C PRO A 25 5.83 14.73 0.01
N ARG A 26 5.76 13.42 0.27
CA ARG A 26 4.49 12.72 0.53
C ARG A 26 3.76 13.24 1.77
N ASP A 27 4.51 13.68 2.77
CA ASP A 27 4.04 14.33 4.00
C ASP A 27 3.72 15.83 3.79
N GLN A 28 3.48 16.23 2.54
CA GLN A 28 2.98 17.56 2.18
C GLN A 28 1.78 17.46 1.22
N LEU A 29 1.30 16.25 0.92
CA LEU A 29 0.18 15.99 0.03
C LEU A 29 -1.06 15.60 0.80
N THR A 30 -2.24 15.91 0.31
CA THR A 30 -3.50 15.51 0.95
C THR A 30 -3.88 14.10 0.51
N TRP A 31 -3.91 13.13 1.42
CA TRP A 31 -4.14 11.71 1.11
C TRP A 31 -5.58 11.27 1.37
N ARG A 32 -6.11 10.45 0.45
CA ARG A 32 -7.40 9.78 0.56
C ARG A 32 -7.27 8.28 0.37
N ASN A 33 -8.15 7.51 1.01
CA ASN A 33 -8.21 6.04 0.83
C ASN A 33 -8.97 5.63 -0.44
N GLY A 34 -9.14 4.32 -0.66
CA GLY A 34 -9.92 3.74 -1.77
C GLY A 34 -11.39 4.17 -1.83
N ASN A 35 -11.97 4.61 -0.71
CA ASN A 35 -13.34 5.11 -0.61
C ASN A 35 -13.44 6.64 -0.75
N ASP A 36 -12.34 7.30 -1.12
CA ASP A 36 -12.23 8.76 -1.24
C ASP A 36 -12.32 9.54 0.09
N GLU A 37 -12.18 8.84 1.21
CA GLU A 37 -12.20 9.44 2.54
C GLU A 37 -10.84 10.05 2.85
N LEU A 38 -10.85 11.26 3.44
CA LEU A 38 -9.62 11.93 3.88
C LEU A 38 -8.96 11.14 5.00
N ILE A 39 -7.72 10.70 4.79
CA ILE A 39 -6.93 10.00 5.80
C ILE A 39 -5.77 10.84 6.34
N TRP A 40 -5.27 11.81 5.56
CA TRP A 40 -4.20 12.69 6.02
C TRP A 40 -4.15 14.02 5.27
N ASP A 41 -3.95 15.10 6.00
CA ASP A 41 -3.76 16.47 5.51
C ASP A 41 -2.80 17.20 6.46
N ARG A 42 -1.76 17.84 5.92
CA ARG A 42 -0.79 18.59 6.73
C ARG A 42 -1.44 19.72 7.53
N THR A 43 -2.49 20.32 6.98
CA THR A 43 -3.14 21.52 7.49
C THR A 43 -4.35 21.22 8.37
N GLY A 44 -4.87 20.00 8.31
CA GLY A 44 -5.96 19.54 9.15
C GLY A 44 -5.54 19.37 10.62
N GLU A 45 -6.54 19.30 11.52
CA GLU A 45 -6.35 18.83 12.89
C GLU A 45 -6.08 17.32 12.90
N ASN A 46 -4.97 16.90 12.32
CA ASN A 46 -4.55 15.52 12.30
C ASN A 46 -3.74 15.21 13.56
N PRO A 47 -4.26 14.39 14.50
CA PRO A 47 -3.63 14.17 15.79
C PRO A 47 -2.33 13.34 15.71
N LYS A 48 -1.98 12.80 14.52
CA LYS A 48 -0.87 11.87 14.32
C LYS A 48 0.01 12.28 13.12
N PRO A 49 1.35 12.08 13.22
CA PRO A 49 2.26 12.37 12.12
C PRO A 49 2.02 11.42 10.92
N PHE A 50 2.34 11.88 9.71
CA PHE A 50 2.14 11.16 8.45
C PHE A 50 2.54 9.67 8.52
N ASN A 51 3.75 9.39 9.03
CA ASN A 51 4.31 8.04 9.13
C ASN A 51 3.60 7.11 10.14
N ARG A 52 2.65 7.62 10.92
CA ARG A 52 1.79 6.85 11.83
C ARG A 52 0.32 6.82 11.40
N THR A 53 -0.02 7.52 10.32
CA THR A 53 -1.37 7.63 9.80
C THR A 53 -1.48 6.91 8.47
N VAL A 54 -0.67 7.29 7.48
CA VAL A 54 -0.77 6.75 6.13
C VAL A 54 0.07 5.47 6.02
N THR A 55 -0.63 4.35 5.87
CA THR A 55 -0.07 3.05 5.50
C THR A 55 -0.49 2.70 4.07
N TYR A 56 0.09 1.65 3.50
CA TYR A 56 -0.30 1.14 2.19
C TYR A 56 -0.64 -0.33 2.30
N GLU A 57 -1.75 -0.73 1.70
CA GLU A 57 -2.23 -2.11 1.65
C GLU A 57 -2.35 -2.57 0.20
N HIS A 58 -2.09 -3.85 -0.06
CA HIS A 58 -2.30 -4.43 -1.37
C HIS A 58 -3.80 -4.62 -1.64
N LEU A 59 -4.27 -4.26 -2.83
CA LEU A 59 -5.67 -4.46 -3.22
C LEU A 59 -6.07 -5.95 -3.28
N ASP A 60 -5.11 -6.83 -3.60
CA ASP A 60 -5.21 -8.28 -3.43
C ASP A 60 -4.34 -8.65 -2.23
N PRO A 61 -4.91 -9.13 -1.12
CA PRO A 61 -4.13 -9.44 0.08
C PRO A 61 -2.98 -10.40 -0.22
N VAL A 62 -1.80 -10.12 0.31
CA VAL A 62 -0.56 -10.86 0.00
C VAL A 62 -0.71 -12.37 0.21
N VAL A 63 -1.41 -12.80 1.27
CA VAL A 63 -1.64 -14.22 1.57
C VAL A 63 -2.55 -14.88 0.55
N GLN A 64 -3.58 -14.17 0.06
CA GLN A 64 -4.49 -14.69 -0.97
C GLN A 64 -3.77 -14.84 -2.31
N HIS A 65 -3.03 -13.80 -2.72
CA HIS A 65 -2.14 -13.88 -3.87
C HIS A 65 -1.13 -15.03 -3.75
N TRP A 66 -0.50 -15.19 -2.58
CA TRP A 66 0.44 -16.29 -2.32
C TRP A 66 -0.22 -17.66 -2.53
N ASN A 67 -1.40 -17.88 -1.95
CA ASN A 67 -2.14 -19.14 -2.02
C ASN A 67 -2.58 -19.49 -3.45
N ARG A 68 -2.96 -18.47 -4.23
CA ARG A 68 -3.47 -18.61 -5.59
C ARG A 68 -2.34 -18.77 -6.62
N GLU A 69 -1.32 -17.93 -6.56
CA GLU A 69 -0.33 -17.75 -7.63
C GLU A 69 1.11 -17.67 -7.10
N GLY A 70 1.33 -16.87 -6.06
CA GLY A 70 2.67 -16.46 -5.61
C GLY A 70 3.59 -17.63 -5.26
N ARG A 71 3.05 -18.69 -4.64
CA ARG A 71 3.81 -19.89 -4.25
C ARG A 71 4.34 -20.71 -5.44
N PHE A 72 3.73 -20.58 -6.62
CA PHE A 72 4.17 -21.24 -7.86
C PHE A 72 5.05 -20.34 -8.74
N SER A 73 5.12 -19.05 -8.42
CA SER A 73 5.90 -18.07 -9.16
C SER A 73 7.34 -17.99 -8.66
N ASP A 74 8.25 -17.48 -9.49
CA ASP A 74 9.63 -17.24 -9.07
C ASP A 74 9.76 -16.01 -8.16
N ARG A 75 10.97 -15.80 -7.61
CA ARG A 75 11.23 -14.66 -6.72
C ARG A 75 11.03 -13.30 -7.41
N ALA A 76 11.34 -13.19 -8.69
CA ALA A 76 11.22 -11.93 -9.41
C ALA A 76 9.75 -11.55 -9.59
N ALA A 77 8.89 -12.51 -9.95
CA ALA A 77 7.45 -12.33 -10.04
C ALA A 77 6.84 -11.94 -8.68
N ARG A 78 7.22 -12.63 -7.59
CA ARG A 78 6.78 -12.26 -6.24
C ARG A 78 7.19 -10.85 -5.84
N ASN A 79 8.44 -10.48 -6.14
CA ASN A 79 8.93 -9.12 -5.88
C ASN A 79 8.17 -8.09 -6.72
N GLY A 80 7.81 -8.43 -7.96
CA GLY A 80 6.99 -7.59 -8.84
C GLY A 80 5.64 -7.29 -8.21
N PHE A 81 4.94 -8.31 -7.70
CA PHE A 81 3.69 -8.14 -6.97
C PHE A 81 3.87 -7.27 -5.71
N CYS A 82 4.84 -7.61 -4.85
CA CYS A 82 5.04 -6.90 -3.60
C CYS A 82 5.41 -5.42 -3.78
N ASN A 83 6.04 -5.04 -4.90
CA ASN A 83 6.46 -3.66 -5.19
C ASN A 83 5.55 -2.92 -6.18
N ASN A 84 4.45 -3.54 -6.62
CA ASN A 84 3.53 -2.90 -7.56
C ASN A 84 2.67 -1.84 -6.85
N THR A 85 3.12 -0.58 -6.91
CA THR A 85 2.40 0.54 -6.29
C THR A 85 1.09 0.91 -6.96
N ASP A 86 0.81 0.36 -8.15
CA ASP A 86 -0.48 0.55 -8.82
C ASP A 86 -1.53 -0.43 -8.32
N HIS A 87 -1.11 -1.47 -7.60
CA HIS A 87 -1.97 -2.44 -6.93
C HIS A 87 -1.96 -2.28 -5.41
N MET A 88 -1.74 -1.05 -4.96
CA MET A 88 -1.76 -0.65 -3.56
C MET A 88 -2.68 0.55 -3.38
N GLU A 89 -3.37 0.57 -2.25
CA GLU A 89 -4.12 1.74 -1.78
C GLU A 89 -3.55 2.23 -0.46
N PRO A 90 -3.62 3.55 -0.19
CA PRO A 90 -3.31 4.07 1.12
C PRO A 90 -4.50 3.87 2.06
N MET A 91 -4.19 3.66 3.33
CA MET A 91 -5.17 3.36 4.37
C MET A 91 -4.71 3.91 5.71
N ASP A 92 -5.65 4.29 6.58
CA ASP A 92 -5.32 4.64 7.95
C ASP A 92 -4.71 3.43 8.67
N TRP A 93 -3.68 3.66 9.48
CA TRP A 93 -2.98 2.62 10.21
C TRP A 93 -3.90 1.73 11.07
N SER A 94 -4.91 2.31 11.72
CA SER A 94 -5.84 1.55 12.56
C SER A 94 -6.76 0.65 11.73
N GLU A 95 -7.13 1.12 10.54
CA GLU A 95 -7.93 0.35 9.61
C GLU A 95 -7.12 -0.80 9.00
N ASN A 96 -5.89 -0.54 8.57
CA ASN A 96 -4.98 -1.58 8.08
C ASN A 96 -4.75 -2.65 9.17
N SER A 97 -4.41 -2.23 10.39
CA SER A 97 -4.23 -3.16 11.52
C SER A 97 -5.48 -3.99 11.80
N ARG A 98 -6.68 -3.40 11.69
CA ARG A 98 -7.96 -4.11 11.87
C ARG A 98 -8.25 -5.08 10.72
N GLY A 99 -7.90 -4.71 9.49
CA GLY A 99 -8.00 -5.56 8.30
C GLY A 99 -7.17 -6.83 8.48
N GLY A 100 -5.87 -6.67 8.78
CA GLY A 100 -4.98 -7.79 9.06
C GLY A 100 -5.44 -8.66 10.23
N GLY A 101 -5.94 -8.05 11.31
CA GLY A 101 -6.45 -8.78 12.47
C GLY A 101 -7.75 -9.56 12.22
N ARG A 102 -8.49 -9.25 11.15
CA ARG A 102 -9.71 -9.98 10.73
C ARG A 102 -9.42 -11.06 9.69
N MET A 103 -8.22 -11.05 9.12
CA MET A 103 -7.83 -12.01 8.10
C MET A 103 -7.71 -13.41 8.71
N THR A 104 -8.47 -14.36 8.17
CA THR A 104 -8.45 -15.77 8.59
C THR A 104 -7.55 -16.63 7.71
N ASP A 105 -7.20 -16.14 6.53
CA ASP A 105 -6.36 -16.87 5.59
C ASP A 105 -4.94 -16.98 6.13
N THR A 106 -4.32 -18.12 5.87
CA THR A 106 -2.92 -18.39 6.19
C THR A 106 -2.18 -18.79 4.93
N CYS A 107 -0.87 -18.51 4.88
CA CYS A 107 -0.05 -18.92 3.76
C CYS A 107 0.04 -20.45 3.70
N ILE A 108 -0.35 -21.02 2.58
CA ILE A 108 -0.11 -22.43 2.28
C ILE A 108 1.40 -22.62 2.13
N GLN A 109 1.97 -23.46 2.98
CA GLN A 109 3.33 -23.94 2.82
C GLN A 109 3.27 -25.33 2.18
N GLU A 110 3.65 -25.44 0.91
CA GLU A 110 3.96 -26.75 0.34
C GLU A 110 5.38 -27.12 0.76
N VAL A 111 5.49 -27.80 1.90
CA VAL A 111 6.68 -28.59 2.25
C VAL A 111 6.51 -29.98 1.66
N GLY A 112 7.01 -30.20 0.45
CA GLY A 112 7.22 -31.54 -0.10
C GLY A 112 8.50 -32.17 0.44
N GLU A 113 8.59 -33.51 0.44
CA GLU A 113 9.83 -34.23 0.79
C GLU A 113 11.02 -33.64 0.00
N GLY A 114 11.94 -32.99 0.72
CA GLY A 114 13.17 -32.44 0.17
C GLY A 114 13.36 -30.92 0.27
N SER A 115 12.39 -30.14 0.75
CA SER A 115 12.57 -28.68 0.91
C SER A 115 12.75 -28.28 2.37
N SER A 116 14.00 -28.26 2.84
CA SER A 116 14.39 -27.59 4.09
C SER A 116 14.75 -26.13 3.80
N TYR A 117 14.06 -25.18 4.43
CA TYR A 117 14.63 -23.86 4.65
C TYR A 117 15.48 -23.96 5.92
N THR A 118 16.81 -23.93 5.77
CA THR A 118 17.75 -23.65 6.86
C THR A 118 17.80 -22.16 7.16
#